data_AF-A0A3D2EXA0-F1
#
_entry.id   AF-A0A3D2EXA0-F1
#
_cell.length_a   1.000
_cell.length_b   1.000
_cell.length_c   1.000
_cell.angle_alpha   90.00
_cell.angle_beta   90.00
_cell.angle_gamma   90.00
#
_symmetry.space_group_name_H-M   'P 1'
#
loop_
_entity.id
_entity.type
_entity.pdbx_description
1 polymer ?
#
loop_
_entity_poly.entity_id
_entity_poly.type
_entity_poly.pdbx_seq_one_letter_code
_entity_poly.pdbx_strand_id
1 'polypeptide(L)'
;MLNLHSRKIILLLSILAPLSARAQSLIPSSGKVGSCNFATGGIHAWCIPDYIAYLLGIIFMFIGAIFFLMIVISGYQIALGSVINDKEGGRKKLKTAIIGFIISAFSFFIIDWVVCTIAGTC
;
A
#
# COMPACT_ATOMS: atom_id res chain seq x y z
N MET A 1 -13.50 22.97 -16.84
CA MET A 1 -12.58 22.43 -17.87
C MET A 1 -11.58 21.47 -17.21
N LEU A 2 -11.95 20.19 -17.06
CA LEU A 2 -11.09 19.14 -16.50
C LEU A 2 -10.30 18.47 -17.64
N ASN A 3 -8.98 18.55 -17.57
CA ASN A 3 -8.04 18.25 -18.64
C ASN A 3 -7.98 16.76 -19.07
N LEU A 4 -7.97 16.57 -20.40
CA LEU A 4 -7.82 15.31 -21.15
C LEU A 4 -6.59 14.48 -20.75
N HIS A 5 -5.57 15.12 -20.17
CA HIS A 5 -4.32 14.50 -19.73
C HIS A 5 -4.49 13.53 -18.54
N SER A 6 -5.45 13.80 -17.63
CA SER A 6 -5.69 12.95 -16.46
C SER A 6 -6.28 11.58 -16.86
N ARG A 7 -7.11 11.55 -17.92
CA ARG A 7 -7.70 10.31 -18.46
C ARG A 7 -6.67 9.40 -19.11
N LYS A 8 -5.66 9.97 -19.80
CA LYS A 8 -4.62 9.17 -20.46
C LYS A 8 -3.70 8.46 -19.46
N ILE A 9 -3.42 9.09 -18.31
CA ILE A 9 -2.63 8.47 -17.24
C ILE A 9 -3.39 7.31 -16.59
N ILE A 10 -4.70 7.46 -16.38
CA ILE A 10 -5.56 6.40 -15.84
C ILE A 10 -5.63 5.22 -16.83
N LEU A 11 -5.75 5.49 -18.13
CA LEU A 11 -5.80 4.46 -19.18
C LEU A 11 -4.45 3.76 -19.42
N LEU A 12 -3.32 4.45 -19.26
CA LEU A 12 -1.99 3.83 -19.34
C LEU A 12 -1.69 2.95 -18.12
N LEU A 13 -2.19 3.32 -16.94
CA LEU A 13 -2.06 2.53 -15.71
C LEU A 13 -2.86 1.23 -15.77
N SER A 14 -3.99 1.19 -16.49
CA SER A 14 -4.79 -0.03 -16.67
C SER A 14 -4.24 -1.00 -17.72
N ILE A 15 -3.34 -0.56 -18.62
CA ILE A 15 -2.72 -1.44 -19.63
C ILE A 15 -1.39 -2.05 -19.11
N LEU A 16 -0.68 -1.36 -18.22
CA LEU A 16 0.59 -1.85 -17.65
C LEU A 16 0.44 -2.73 -16.40
N ALA A 17 -0.75 -2.88 -15.84
CA ALA A 17 -0.98 -3.83 -14.76
C ALA A 17 -1.36 -5.19 -15.38
N PRO A 18 -0.44 -6.16 -15.54
CA PRO A 18 -0.89 -7.53 -15.48
C PRO A 18 -1.51 -7.68 -14.09
N LEU A 19 -2.85 -7.70 -14.06
CA LEU A 19 -3.62 -8.09 -12.89
C LEU A 19 -3.38 -9.59 -12.70
N SER A 20 -2.15 -9.98 -12.37
CA SER A 20 -1.87 -11.26 -11.75
C SER A 20 -2.49 -11.16 -10.37
N ALA A 21 -3.79 -11.38 -10.32
CA ALA A 21 -4.58 -11.54 -9.11
C ALA A 21 -4.07 -12.80 -8.41
N ARG A 22 -2.96 -12.67 -7.68
CA ARG A 22 -2.57 -13.66 -6.67
C ARG A 22 -3.52 -13.52 -5.48
N ALA A 23 -4.70 -14.12 -5.60
CA ALA A 23 -5.68 -14.28 -4.51
C ALA A 23 -5.15 -15.14 -3.35
N GLN A 24 -4.02 -15.84 -3.53
CA GLN A 24 -3.34 -16.65 -2.52
C GLN A 24 -2.71 -15.83 -1.37
N SER A 25 -2.84 -14.50 -1.40
CA SER A 25 -2.32 -13.64 -0.33
C SER A 25 -3.24 -13.58 0.89
N LEU A 26 -4.54 -13.91 0.78
CA LEU A 26 -5.46 -13.78 1.92
C LEU A 26 -5.35 -14.95 2.91
N ILE A 27 -4.90 -16.12 2.43
CA ILE A 27 -4.62 -17.31 3.25
C ILE A 27 -3.26 -17.82 2.81
N PRO A 28 -2.22 -17.78 3.66
CA PRO A 28 -0.90 -18.29 3.28
C PRO A 28 -0.99 -19.77 2.90
N SER A 29 -0.23 -20.21 1.89
CA SER A 29 -0.26 -21.62 1.43
C SER A 29 0.09 -22.66 2.51
N SER A 30 0.76 -22.25 3.58
CA SER A 30 1.01 -23.10 4.77
C SER A 30 -0.12 -23.07 5.80
N GLY A 31 -1.13 -22.22 5.61
CA GLY A 31 -2.22 -21.99 6.56
C GLY A 31 -1.76 -21.53 7.94
N LYS A 32 -0.55 -20.99 8.06
CA LYS A 32 0.05 -20.59 9.34
C LYS A 32 0.32 -19.09 9.34
N VAL A 33 -0.24 -18.38 10.33
CA VAL A 33 0.08 -16.97 10.62
C VAL A 33 0.51 -16.92 12.08
N GLY A 34 1.77 -16.56 12.33
CA GLY A 34 2.35 -16.62 13.69
C GLY A 34 2.36 -18.03 14.27
N SER A 35 1.89 -18.17 15.51
CA SER A 35 1.75 -19.47 16.19
C SER A 35 0.47 -20.23 15.81
N CYS A 36 -0.38 -19.64 14.95
CA CYS A 36 -1.72 -20.14 14.66
C CYS A 36 -1.80 -20.87 13.32
N ASN A 37 -2.37 -22.07 13.32
CA ASN A 37 -2.61 -22.88 12.12
C ASN A 37 -4.11 -22.84 11.73
N PHE A 38 -4.42 -22.05 10.72
CA PHE A 38 -5.72 -21.98 10.04
C PHE A 38 -5.98 -23.21 9.15
N ALA A 39 -4.94 -23.94 8.73
CA ALA A 39 -5.09 -25.18 7.95
C ALA A 39 -5.56 -26.39 8.77
N THR A 40 -5.28 -26.43 10.07
CA THR A 40 -5.58 -27.59 10.93
C THR A 40 -6.78 -27.37 11.87
N GLY A 41 -7.47 -26.23 11.77
CA GLY A 41 -8.68 -25.93 12.57
C GLY A 41 -8.43 -25.53 14.03
N GLY A 42 -7.17 -25.32 14.44
CA GLY A 42 -6.79 -24.93 15.79
C GLY A 42 -6.86 -23.42 16.02
N ILE A 43 -8.06 -22.84 15.94
CA ILE A 43 -8.25 -21.39 16.11
C ILE A 43 -8.51 -21.09 17.59
N HIS A 44 -7.70 -20.20 18.20
CA HIS A 44 -7.92 -19.65 19.54
C HIS A 44 -8.14 -18.14 19.44
N ALA A 45 -8.77 -17.53 20.46
CA ALA A 45 -9.06 -16.09 20.48
C ALA A 45 -7.79 -15.22 20.33
N TRP A 46 -6.63 -15.75 20.70
CA TRP A 46 -5.32 -15.09 20.55
C TRP A 46 -4.78 -15.05 19.10
N CYS A 47 -5.41 -15.75 18.16
CA CYS A 47 -5.01 -15.76 16.75
C CYS A 47 -5.57 -14.59 15.93
N ILE A 48 -6.59 -13.88 16.46
CA ILE A 48 -7.16 -12.69 15.83
C ILE A 48 -6.10 -11.60 15.60
N PRO A 49 -5.32 -11.17 16.62
CA PRO A 49 -4.33 -10.10 16.43
C PRO A 49 -3.26 -10.42 15.38
N ASP A 50 -2.72 -11.64 15.38
CA ASP A 50 -1.70 -12.08 14.42
C ASP A 50 -2.21 -12.07 12.97
N TYR A 51 -3.48 -12.46 12.77
CA TYR A 51 -4.10 -12.45 11.45
C TYR A 51 -4.32 -11.03 10.92
N ILE A 52 -4.72 -10.10 11.80
CA ILE A 52 -4.85 -8.69 11.44
C ILE A 52 -3.50 -8.11 11.01
N ALA A 53 -2.43 -8.37 11.76
CA ALA A 53 -1.08 -7.91 11.40
C ALA A 53 -0.65 -8.43 10.00
N TYR A 54 -0.94 -9.69 9.68
CA TYR A 54 -0.69 -10.25 8.35
C TYR A 54 -1.44 -9.54 7.23
N LEU A 55 -2.74 -9.26 7.42
CA LEU A 55 -3.55 -8.54 6.45
C LEU A 55 -3.05 -7.10 6.25
N LEU A 56 -2.63 -6.42 7.31
CA LEU A 56 -2.06 -5.08 7.23
C LEU A 56 -0.77 -5.07 6.41
N GLY A 57 0.11 -6.06 6.59
CA GLY A 57 1.33 -6.19 5.80
C GLY A 57 1.05 -6.31 4.30
N ILE A 58 0.02 -7.06 3.92
CA ILE A 58 -0.41 -7.19 2.51
C ILE A 58 -0.90 -5.86 1.97
N ILE A 59 -1.81 -5.19 2.71
CA ILE A 59 -2.38 -3.91 2.29
C ILE A 59 -1.28 -2.85 2.18
N PHE A 60 -0.34 -2.82 3.12
CA PHE A 60 0.79 -1.89 3.10
C PHE A 60 1.74 -2.14 1.93
N MET A 61 1.97 -3.40 1.55
CA MET A 61 2.75 -3.73 0.36
C MET A 61 2.12 -3.16 -0.91
N PHE A 62 0.80 -3.27 -1.08
CA PHE A 62 0.08 -2.68 -2.22
C PHE A 62 0.14 -1.15 -2.20
N ILE A 63 -0.08 -0.52 -1.05
CA ILE A 63 -0.02 0.94 -0.89
C ILE A 63 1.38 1.46 -1.18
N GLY A 64 2.42 0.79 -0.64
CA GLY A 64 3.82 1.13 -0.85
C GLY A 64 4.22 1.04 -2.33
N ALA A 65 3.75 0.02 -3.05
CA ALA A 65 4.00 -0.13 -4.47
C ALA A 65 3.37 1.03 -5.30
N ILE A 66 2.12 1.38 -5.02
CA ILE A 66 1.43 2.49 -5.70
C ILE A 66 2.11 3.83 -5.37
N PHE A 67 2.49 4.03 -4.11
CA PHE A 67 3.21 5.22 -3.66
C PHE A 67 4.56 5.38 -4.36
N PHE A 68 5.34 4.30 -4.45
CA PHE A 68 6.62 4.27 -5.14
C PHE A 68 6.46 4.68 -6.62
N LEU A 69 5.44 4.13 -7.29
CA LEU A 69 5.15 4.44 -8.69
C LEU A 69 4.78 5.92 -8.90
N MET A 70 3.97 6.50 -8.00
CA MET A 70 3.64 7.92 -8.00
C MET A 70 4.86 8.83 -7.79
N ILE A 71 5.81 8.43 -6.94
CA ILE A 71 7.07 9.16 -6.75
C ILE A 71 7.89 9.18 -8.04
N VAL A 72 8.04 8.04 -8.70
CA VAL A 72 8.83 7.93 -9.94
C VAL A 72 8.27 8.84 -11.03
N ILE A 73 6.95 8.82 -11.25
CA ILE A 73 6.28 9.68 -12.23
C ILE A 73 6.45 11.17 -11.88
N SER A 74 6.26 11.52 -10.60
CA SER A 74 6.39 12.91 -10.14
C SER A 74 7.83 13.40 -10.25
N GLY A 75 8.81 12.53 -9.98
CA GLY A 75 10.24 12.81 -10.13
C GLY A 75 10.61 13.09 -11.58
N TYR A 76 10.10 12.29 -12.52
CA TYR A 76 10.31 12.51 -13.95
C TYR A 76 9.74 13.87 -14.41
N GLN A 77 8.54 14.23 -13.95
CA GLN A 77 7.91 15.52 -14.28
C GLN A 77 8.71 16.71 -13.73
N ILE A 78 9.33 16.58 -12.55
CA ILE A 78 10.19 17.63 -11.97
C ILE A 78 11.52 17.71 -12.72
N ALA A 79 12.12 16.58 -13.10
CA ALA A 79 13.40 16.51 -13.81
C ALA A 79 13.32 17.14 -15.21
N LEU A 80 12.25 16.84 -15.97
CA LEU A 80 11.98 17.49 -17.25
C LEU A 80 11.29 18.85 -17.14
N GLY A 81 11.02 19.33 -15.93
CA GLY A 81 10.42 20.65 -15.69
C GLY A 81 11.22 21.81 -16.27
N SER A 82 12.50 21.62 -16.59
CA SER A 82 13.34 22.61 -17.28
C SER A 82 12.96 22.83 -18.75
N VAL A 83 12.32 21.85 -19.40
CA VAL A 83 11.93 21.93 -20.83
C VAL A 83 10.43 22.18 -21.02
N ILE A 84 9.58 21.85 -20.04
CA ILE A 84 8.10 21.87 -20.20
C ILE A 84 7.42 22.90 -19.26
N ASN A 85 8.15 23.65 -18.43
CA ASN A 85 7.63 24.64 -17.47
C ASN A 85 6.54 24.10 -16.49
N ASP A 86 6.38 22.78 -16.39
CA ASP A 86 5.39 22.12 -15.51
C ASP A 86 6.05 21.55 -14.23
N LYS A 87 7.04 22.28 -13.72
CA LYS A 87 7.78 21.93 -12.51
C LYS A 87 6.90 22.05 -11.26
N GLU A 88 5.94 22.98 -11.28
CA GLU A 88 5.02 23.21 -10.16
C GLU A 88 3.98 22.09 -10.01
N GLY A 89 3.47 21.56 -11.13
CA GLY A 89 2.55 20.42 -11.14
C GLY A 89 3.18 19.18 -10.52
N GLY A 90 4.41 18.85 -10.93
CA GLY A 90 5.16 17.71 -10.39
C GLY A 90 5.44 17.84 -8.89
N ARG A 91 5.80 19.05 -8.41
CA ARG A 91 6.05 19.31 -6.98
C ARG A 91 4.78 19.15 -6.13
N LYS A 92 3.63 19.63 -6.63
CA LYS A 92 2.36 19.49 -5.92
C LYS A 92 1.94 18.02 -5.82
N LYS A 93 2.08 17.26 -6.91
CA LYS A 93 1.77 15.82 -6.94
C LYS A 93 2.67 15.03 -6.00
N LEU A 94 3.96 15.31 -5.99
CA LEU A 94 4.92 14.67 -5.08
C LEU A 94 4.56 14.93 -3.61
N LYS A 95 4.23 16.19 -3.25
CA LYS A 95 3.78 16.52 -1.88
C LYS A 95 2.53 15.75 -1.49
N THR A 96 1.52 15.71 -2.36
CA THR A 96 0.28 14.97 -2.08
C THR A 96 0.53 13.47 -1.90
N ALA A 97 1.40 12.87 -2.72
CA ALA A 97 1.78 11.47 -2.56
C ALA A 97 2.45 11.20 -1.21
N ILE A 98 3.40 12.06 -0.80
CA ILE A 98 4.11 11.92 0.48
C ILE A 98 3.16 12.07 1.67
N ILE A 99 2.28 13.07 1.66
CA ILE A 99 1.27 13.24 2.72
C ILE A 99 0.38 12.00 2.82
N GLY A 100 -0.08 11.45 1.68
CA GLY A 100 -0.91 10.25 1.67
C GLY A 100 -0.20 9.03 2.28
N PHE A 101 1.09 8.86 1.99
CA PHE A 101 1.89 7.77 2.56
C PHE A 101 2.15 7.93 4.06
N ILE A 102 2.39 9.16 4.54
CA ILE A 102 2.57 9.42 5.97
C ILE A 102 1.30 9.09 6.74
N ILE A 103 0.13 9.50 6.22
CA ILE A 103 -1.17 9.22 6.85
C ILE A 103 -1.42 7.71 6.90
N SER A 104 -1.17 6.98 5.81
CA SER A 104 -1.35 5.53 5.82
C SER A 104 -0.41 4.85 6.80
N ALA A 105 0.87 5.23 6.84
CA ALA A 105 1.85 4.70 7.79
C ALA A 105 1.44 4.96 9.25
N PHE A 106 0.89 6.14 9.55
CA PHE A 106 0.38 6.46 10.89
C PHE A 106 -0.81 5.58 11.29
N SER A 107 -1.71 5.28 10.36
CA SER A 107 -2.82 4.36 10.63
C SER A 107 -2.33 2.96 11.01
N PHE A 108 -1.31 2.44 10.30
CA PHE A 108 -0.72 1.14 10.63
C PHE A 108 -0.05 1.16 12.01
N PHE A 109 0.69 2.23 12.32
CA PHE A 109 1.34 2.38 13.62
C PHE A 109 0.36 2.32 14.80
N ILE A 110 -0.81 2.96 14.66
CA ILE A 110 -1.86 2.90 15.69
C ILE A 110 -2.37 1.46 15.86
N ILE A 111 -2.59 0.75 14.75
CA ILE A 111 -3.10 -0.62 14.80
C ILE A 111 -2.07 -1.58 15.38
N ASP A 112 -0.79 -1.45 15.01
CA ASP A 112 0.31 -2.23 15.58
C ASP A 112 0.43 -1.99 17.09
N TRP A 113 0.27 -0.74 17.53
CA TRP A 113 0.25 -0.41 18.96
C TRP A 113 -0.91 -1.10 19.67
N VAL A 114 -2.13 -1.05 19.11
CA VAL A 114 -3.30 -1.75 19.68
C VAL A 114 -3.05 -3.26 19.73
N VAL A 115 -2.58 -3.86 18.63
CA VAL A 115 -2.27 -5.30 18.53
C VAL A 115 -1.25 -5.71 19.59
N CYS A 116 -0.18 -4.93 19.76
CA CYS A 116 0.84 -5.15 20.77
C CYS A 116 0.26 -5.15 22.20
N THR A 117 -0.61 -4.18 22.50
CA THR A 117 -1.24 -4.08 23.84
C THR A 117 -2.19 -5.25 24.15
N ILE A 118 -2.92 -5.78 23.17
CA ILE A 118 -3.86 -6.89 23.38
C ILE A 118 -3.20 -8.26 23.33
N ALA A 119 -2.13 -8.41 22.55
CA ALA A 119 -1.42 -9.67 22.41
C ALA A 119 -0.47 -9.95 23.59
N GLY A 120 -0.14 -8.95 24.40
CA GLY A 120 0.76 -9.07 25.55
C GLY A 120 2.21 -9.41 25.16
N THR A 121 2.52 -9.39 23.87
CA THR A 121 3.84 -9.65 23.28
C THR A 121 4.45 -8.32 22.86
N CYS A 122 4.94 -7.55 23.84
CA CYS A 122 5.87 -6.46 23.60
C CYS A 122 7.29 -7.02 23.45
#